data_AF-A0A353YYJ8-F1
#
_entry.id   AF-A0A353YYJ8-F1
#
_cell.length_a   1.000
_cell.length_b   1.000
_cell.length_c   1.000
_cell.angle_alpha   90.00
_cell.angle_beta   90.00
_cell.angle_gamma   90.00
#
_symmetry.space_group_name_H-M   'P 1'
#
loop_
_entity.id
_entity.type
_entity.pdbx_description
1 polymer ?
#
loop_
_entity_poly.entity_id
_entity_poly.type
_entity_poly.pdbx_seq_one_letter_code
_entity_poly.pdbx_strand_id
1 'polypeptide(L)'
;MKKQIHSGRIWKSVLSFLVFILFVIIAIGSIDEFINGLPDTYTDDLGNGIYKETTIFSDGDRVITTGPRDKKYGEFNGRVTIRWDLDFPSTDYSIEVNMVDGEKDGTAIYTFDDGETYKKCYTMGKQIPCGESSSKKYGTQATAFNIFSMKQSYTFAALNGFGFDTVYIQHFLDTIETLLNEFTFSPEEFDDNYGDVMNTLEETPYDSIIEVNLSLSYVKGVERQKKSELRKASIDFHWEEGSSTFNILETRYPNYLLAMNNEGVSNDDFEVFCYKLDSIMEDFGTLDHEDAFFTDSIDTRLTSAILIIMEEDETSLSMHPFNSLKAAAMNTNPGKLISRQNIAGEKTSSEEYSPSEVAELVVLQMFFDYDIGDVIKYSVQEAYFKEHGERVAPTITTSLKGVTANSANLDGYVIDDGGAAITARGITWATFHNPTVSDNIEFMGEGIGNYSVIVSGLNEGETYYARSFAFRSMDTTYGNCIEFVAEETLGFDENKQNNLVQLYPIPSTGIVYLVLGKDLCLNTNLSITDLGGHQVYYANLGSVAYKGNIFTLDLAHLEDGIYVCKLIKDKRVVSSTQLIIAR
;
A
#
# COMPACT_ATOMS: atom_id res chain seq x y z
N MET A 1 -23.02 26.40 -41.60
CA MET A 1 -21.57 26.61 -41.77
C MET A 1 -20.88 26.18 -40.48
N LYS A 2 -20.32 24.97 -40.41
CA LYS A 2 -19.42 24.57 -39.31
C LYS A 2 -18.04 25.13 -39.63
N LYS A 3 -17.41 25.84 -38.68
CA LYS A 3 -16.05 26.36 -38.85
C LYS A 3 -15.08 25.33 -38.27
N GLN A 4 -14.25 24.72 -39.11
CA GLN A 4 -13.12 23.92 -38.63
C GLN A 4 -12.14 24.84 -37.89
N ILE A 5 -11.70 24.44 -36.71
CA ILE A 5 -10.53 24.99 -36.02
C ILE A 5 -9.49 23.85 -35.99
N HIS A 6 -8.25 24.16 -36.36
CA HIS A 6 -7.17 23.17 -36.46
C HIS A 6 -6.62 22.85 -35.06
N SER A 7 -6.82 21.62 -34.58
CA SER A 7 -6.23 21.10 -33.32
C SER A 7 -4.90 20.33 -33.52
N GLY A 8 -4.53 20.00 -34.75
CA GLY A 8 -3.42 19.07 -35.04
C GLY A 8 -2.02 19.68 -35.09
N ARG A 9 -1.56 20.39 -34.04
CA ARG A 9 -0.18 20.93 -34.03
C ARG A 9 0.57 21.04 -32.69
N ILE A 10 -0.13 21.13 -31.56
CA ILE A 10 0.48 21.18 -30.21
C ILE A 10 0.68 19.77 -29.65
N TRP A 11 -0.13 18.82 -30.12
CA TRP A 11 -0.11 17.39 -29.82
C TRP A 11 1.20 16.66 -30.30
N LYS A 12 2.38 17.30 -30.37
CA LYS A 12 3.63 16.68 -30.85
C LYS A 12 4.87 16.86 -29.96
N SER A 13 4.79 17.57 -28.84
CA SER A 13 5.98 17.91 -28.06
C SER A 13 6.34 16.85 -27.02
N VAL A 14 5.45 16.55 -26.06
CA VAL A 14 5.86 15.82 -24.85
C VAL A 14 5.84 14.30 -24.98
N LEU A 15 4.93 13.71 -25.76
CA LEU A 15 5.08 12.29 -26.11
C LEU A 15 6.25 12.06 -27.07
N SER A 16 6.67 13.07 -27.85
CA SER A 16 7.96 13.01 -28.57
C SER A 16 9.16 13.18 -27.65
N PHE A 17 9.03 13.84 -26.49
CA PHE A 17 10.10 13.89 -25.49
C PHE A 17 10.26 12.53 -24.80
N LEU A 18 9.18 11.95 -24.27
CA LEU A 18 9.20 10.62 -23.64
C LEU A 18 9.57 9.49 -24.61
N VAL A 19 9.15 9.56 -25.88
CA VAL A 19 9.57 8.58 -26.91
C VAL A 19 10.97 8.88 -27.47
N PHE A 20 11.45 10.13 -27.47
CA PHE A 20 12.87 10.42 -27.74
C PHE A 20 13.74 9.89 -26.61
N ILE A 21 13.32 10.02 -25.34
CA ILE A 21 13.94 9.40 -24.17
C ILE A 21 14.00 7.88 -24.36
N LEU A 22 12.88 7.22 -24.68
CA LEU A 22 12.85 5.77 -24.92
C LEU A 22 13.72 5.33 -26.13
N PHE A 23 13.75 6.10 -27.22
CA PHE A 23 14.64 5.83 -28.36
C PHE A 23 16.12 6.13 -28.07
N VAL A 24 16.44 7.09 -27.20
CA VAL A 24 17.81 7.36 -26.72
C VAL A 24 18.30 6.22 -25.84
N ILE A 25 17.43 5.74 -24.92
CA ILE A 25 17.65 4.56 -24.07
C ILE A 25 18.00 3.33 -24.92
N ILE A 26 17.27 3.08 -26.01
CA ILE A 26 17.48 1.89 -26.86
C ILE A 26 18.65 2.08 -27.87
N ALA A 27 18.89 3.30 -28.38
CA ALA A 27 19.80 3.49 -29.52
C ALA A 27 21.26 3.88 -29.18
N ILE A 28 21.56 4.36 -27.97
CA ILE A 28 22.86 5.00 -27.69
C ILE A 28 23.75 4.19 -26.73
N GLY A 29 23.19 3.29 -25.91
CA GLY A 29 23.99 2.41 -25.04
C GLY A 29 24.85 3.17 -24.00
N SER A 30 24.40 4.36 -23.60
CA SER A 30 24.99 5.18 -22.56
C SER A 30 23.89 5.54 -21.58
N ILE A 31 24.02 5.02 -20.36
CA ILE A 31 22.98 4.95 -19.33
C ILE A 31 22.81 6.28 -18.57
N ASP A 32 23.78 7.18 -18.69
CA ASP A 32 24.01 8.25 -17.71
C ASP A 32 22.94 9.38 -17.72
N GLU A 33 22.52 9.92 -18.86
CA GLU A 33 21.77 11.20 -18.87
C GLU A 33 20.30 11.14 -18.40
N PHE A 34 19.64 9.97 -18.41
CA PHE A 34 18.27 9.82 -17.88
C PHE A 34 18.22 9.22 -16.47
N ILE A 35 19.17 8.34 -16.12
CA ILE A 35 19.33 7.86 -14.74
C ILE A 35 19.79 9.01 -13.82
N ASN A 36 20.55 9.97 -14.32
CA ASN A 36 20.81 11.25 -13.62
C ASN A 36 19.55 12.07 -13.30
N GLY A 37 18.36 11.71 -13.82
CA GLY A 37 17.09 12.41 -13.58
C GLY A 37 16.13 11.69 -12.62
N LEU A 38 16.26 10.37 -12.46
CA LEU A 38 15.40 9.58 -11.59
C LEU A 38 16.07 9.33 -10.23
N PRO A 39 15.29 9.29 -9.13
CA PRO A 39 15.89 9.14 -7.82
C PRO A 39 16.40 7.71 -7.55
N ASP A 40 17.73 7.54 -7.54
CA ASP A 40 18.43 6.29 -7.25
C ASP A 40 18.16 5.84 -5.81
N THR A 41 17.47 4.70 -5.64
CA THR A 41 17.21 4.11 -4.31
C THR A 41 18.07 2.88 -4.08
N TYR A 42 18.86 2.90 -3.01
CA TYR A 42 19.65 1.76 -2.53
C TYR A 42 19.30 1.42 -1.09
N THR A 43 19.34 0.14 -0.77
CA THR A 43 19.09 -0.37 0.58
C THR A 43 20.38 -0.93 1.17
N ASP A 44 20.72 -0.53 2.39
CA ASP A 44 21.76 -1.14 3.21
C ASP A 44 21.10 -2.00 4.31
N ASP A 45 21.50 -3.27 4.48
CA ASP A 45 21.19 -4.04 5.69
C ASP A 45 22.17 -3.62 6.81
N LEU A 46 21.63 -3.13 7.93
CA LEU A 46 22.40 -2.76 9.12
C LEU A 46 22.44 -3.87 10.18
N GLY A 47 21.80 -5.00 9.91
CA GLY A 47 21.69 -6.17 10.77
C GLY A 47 20.53 -6.12 11.77
N ASN A 48 20.16 -7.29 12.29
CA ASN A 48 19.02 -7.47 13.22
C ASN A 48 17.67 -7.00 12.65
N GLY A 49 17.47 -7.08 11.32
CA GLY A 49 16.25 -6.64 10.65
C GLY A 49 16.09 -5.12 10.54
N ILE A 50 17.16 -4.34 10.83
CA ILE A 50 17.19 -2.90 10.64
C ILE A 50 17.85 -2.60 9.29
N TYR A 51 17.14 -1.83 8.47
CA TYR A 51 17.57 -1.44 7.14
C TYR A 51 17.73 0.08 7.07
N LYS A 52 18.52 0.52 6.10
CA LYS A 52 18.64 1.91 5.67
C LYS A 52 18.37 1.99 4.17
N GLU A 53 17.17 2.42 3.80
CA GLU A 53 16.84 2.78 2.43
C GLU A 53 17.31 4.23 2.21
N THR A 54 18.09 4.49 1.16
CA THR A 54 18.54 5.82 0.78
C THR A 54 18.17 6.10 -0.67
N THR A 55 17.35 7.11 -0.86
CA THR A 55 16.94 7.64 -2.15
C THR A 55 17.71 8.92 -2.43
N ILE A 56 18.54 8.95 -3.48
CA ILE A 56 19.28 10.13 -3.94
C ILE A 56 18.53 10.74 -5.11
N PHE A 57 18.30 12.04 -5.10
CA PHE A 57 17.64 12.79 -6.16
C PHE A 57 18.65 13.36 -7.16
N SER A 58 18.15 13.75 -8.34
CA SER A 58 18.95 14.23 -9.48
C SER A 58 19.77 15.49 -9.22
N ASP A 59 19.39 16.28 -8.22
CA ASP A 59 20.06 17.50 -7.79
C ASP A 59 21.07 17.29 -6.65
N GLY A 60 21.09 16.12 -6.03
CA GLY A 60 22.01 15.74 -4.94
C GLY A 60 21.34 15.43 -3.61
N ASP A 61 20.10 15.88 -3.42
CA ASP A 61 19.27 15.68 -2.23
C ASP A 61 19.12 14.19 -1.88
N ARG A 62 18.93 13.87 -0.60
CA ARG A 62 18.83 12.49 -0.12
C ARG A 62 17.76 12.30 0.94
N VAL A 63 16.97 11.26 0.76
CA VAL A 63 16.06 10.73 1.78
C VAL A 63 16.63 9.45 2.32
N ILE A 64 16.93 9.41 3.62
CA ILE A 64 17.48 8.26 4.33
C ILE A 64 16.43 7.76 5.33
N THR A 65 15.76 6.66 5.02
CA THR A 65 14.84 5.98 5.95
C THR A 65 15.58 4.84 6.64
N THR A 66 15.76 4.94 7.97
CA THR A 66 16.38 3.91 8.79
C THR A 66 15.37 3.30 9.76
N GLY A 67 15.26 1.98 9.80
CA GLY A 67 14.41 1.27 10.75
C GLY A 67 14.09 -0.17 10.39
N PRO A 68 13.20 -0.84 11.13
CA PRO A 68 12.75 -2.20 10.82
C PRO A 68 11.97 -2.26 9.50
N ARG A 69 12.34 -3.22 8.65
CA ARG A 69 11.66 -3.56 7.38
C ARG A 69 11.02 -4.94 7.53
N ASP A 70 9.82 -5.12 7.01
CA ASP A 70 9.17 -6.43 6.95
C ASP A 70 9.94 -7.34 5.97
N LYS A 71 10.02 -8.63 6.30
CA LYS A 71 10.83 -9.62 5.54
C LYS A 71 10.18 -10.02 4.21
N LYS A 72 8.86 -9.86 4.05
CA LYS A 72 8.09 -10.42 2.93
C LYS A 72 7.88 -9.40 1.80
N TYR A 73 7.38 -8.21 2.11
CA TYR A 73 7.01 -7.20 1.09
C TYR A 73 8.00 -6.05 0.97
N GLY A 74 8.99 -5.97 1.87
CA GLY A 74 10.05 -4.97 1.87
C GLY A 74 9.55 -3.57 2.26
N GLU A 75 8.54 -3.48 3.13
CA GLU A 75 7.98 -2.24 3.65
C GLU A 75 8.53 -1.93 5.06
N PHE A 76 8.72 -0.65 5.40
CA PHE A 76 9.08 -0.30 6.78
C PHE A 76 7.90 -0.54 7.73
N ASN A 77 8.12 -1.23 8.85
CA ASN A 77 7.08 -1.58 9.83
C ASN A 77 7.63 -1.56 11.26
N GLY A 78 7.13 -0.64 12.09
CA GLY A 78 7.68 -0.27 13.40
C GLY A 78 8.26 1.15 13.43
N ARG A 79 9.03 1.50 14.47
CA ARG A 79 9.60 2.85 14.62
C ARG A 79 10.75 3.08 13.64
N VAL A 80 10.63 4.10 12.81
CA VAL A 80 11.67 4.55 11.87
C VAL A 80 12.15 5.97 12.15
N THR A 81 13.32 6.28 11.62
CA THR A 81 13.83 7.65 11.45
C THR A 81 13.96 7.93 9.94
N ILE A 82 13.27 8.95 9.44
CA ILE A 82 13.42 9.44 8.07
C ILE A 82 14.23 10.74 8.13
N ARG A 83 15.43 10.78 7.56
CA ARG A 83 16.30 11.95 7.50
C ARG A 83 16.36 12.49 6.08
N TRP A 84 16.33 13.81 5.95
CA TRP A 84 16.55 14.54 4.71
C TRP A 84 17.90 15.21 4.81
N ASP A 85 18.83 14.83 3.94
CA ASP A 85 20.08 15.56 3.68
C ASP A 85 19.81 16.39 2.41
N LEU A 86 19.75 17.71 2.54
CA LEU A 86 19.38 18.59 1.42
C LEU A 86 20.57 19.46 0.98
N ASP A 87 20.75 19.65 -0.32
CA ASP A 87 21.75 20.56 -0.86
C ASP A 87 21.27 22.04 -0.78
N PHE A 88 22.22 22.93 -0.49
CA PHE A 88 21.95 24.33 -0.09
C PHE A 88 21.09 25.09 -1.13
N PRO A 89 19.96 25.74 -0.75
CA PRO A 89 19.86 26.62 0.43
C PRO A 89 18.98 26.13 1.59
N SER A 90 18.57 24.87 1.59
CA SER A 90 17.65 24.31 2.59
C SER A 90 18.34 23.84 3.87
N THR A 91 17.55 23.22 4.76
CA THR A 91 17.96 22.84 6.12
C THR A 91 17.57 21.39 6.33
N ASP A 92 18.52 20.55 6.77
CA ASP A 92 18.25 19.14 7.02
C ASP A 92 17.18 19.01 8.11
N TYR A 93 16.41 17.93 8.01
CA TYR A 93 15.47 17.58 9.05
C TYR A 93 15.29 16.07 9.17
N SER A 94 14.82 15.65 10.33
CA SER A 94 14.53 14.26 10.65
C SER A 94 13.10 14.09 11.14
N ILE A 95 12.51 12.92 10.88
CA ILE A 95 11.19 12.52 11.30
C ILE A 95 11.31 11.22 12.09
N GLU A 96 11.00 11.24 13.39
CA GLU A 96 10.72 10.01 14.15
C GLU A 96 9.23 9.67 14.03
N VAL A 97 8.89 8.49 13.54
CA VAL A 97 7.49 8.06 13.34
C VAL A 97 7.37 6.53 13.43
N ASN A 98 6.17 6.02 13.72
CA ASN A 98 5.88 4.60 13.59
C ASN A 98 5.29 4.31 12.20
N MET A 99 5.72 3.22 11.58
CA MET A 99 5.19 2.72 10.31
C MET A 99 4.35 1.46 10.56
N VAL A 100 3.28 1.30 9.79
CA VAL A 100 2.43 0.11 9.72
C VAL A 100 2.11 -0.11 8.25
N ASP A 101 2.45 -1.27 7.68
CA ASP A 101 2.24 -1.61 6.26
C ASP A 101 2.76 -0.52 5.30
N GLY A 102 4.00 -0.09 5.56
CA GLY A 102 4.68 0.98 4.84
C GLY A 102 4.09 2.38 5.02
N GLU A 103 3.06 2.56 5.86
CA GLU A 103 2.38 3.83 6.09
C GLU A 103 2.70 4.45 7.45
N LYS A 104 2.79 5.78 7.51
CA LYS A 104 2.94 6.52 8.78
C LYS A 104 1.69 6.36 9.64
N ASP A 105 1.84 5.91 10.87
CA ASP A 105 0.75 5.78 11.84
C ASP A 105 1.12 6.34 13.22
N GLY A 106 0.16 6.95 13.91
CA GLY A 106 0.35 7.57 15.22
C GLY A 106 1.01 8.95 15.16
N THR A 107 1.94 9.21 16.09
CA THR A 107 2.61 10.53 16.21
C THR A 107 3.93 10.54 15.45
N ALA A 108 4.12 11.54 14.59
CA ALA A 108 5.40 11.89 14.00
C ALA A 108 6.01 13.12 14.69
N ILE A 109 7.30 13.08 14.99
CA ILE A 109 8.09 14.19 15.52
C ILE A 109 9.09 14.63 14.46
N TYR A 110 8.93 15.85 13.97
CA TYR A 110 9.85 16.49 13.05
C TYR A 110 10.89 17.27 13.87
N THR A 111 12.16 17.19 13.51
CA THR A 111 13.28 17.90 14.14
C THR A 111 14.16 18.51 13.05
N PHE A 112 14.30 19.84 13.04
CA PHE A 112 15.17 20.59 12.12
C PHE A 112 16.58 20.82 12.73
N ASP A 113 17.57 21.18 11.90
CA ASP A 113 18.96 21.40 12.35
C ASP A 113 19.14 22.46 13.44
N ASP A 114 18.25 23.45 13.51
CA ASP A 114 18.24 24.47 14.57
C ASP A 114 17.75 23.93 15.93
N GLY A 115 17.25 22.69 15.95
CA GLY A 115 16.68 22.00 17.10
C GLY A 115 15.20 22.29 17.33
N GLU A 116 14.51 23.03 16.46
CA GLU A 116 13.06 23.18 16.55
C GLU A 116 12.35 21.85 16.26
N THR A 117 11.27 21.59 17.01
CA THR A 117 10.50 20.35 16.90
C THR A 117 9.02 20.59 16.70
N TYR A 118 8.43 19.83 15.77
CA TYR A 118 7.03 19.94 15.38
C TYR A 118 6.35 18.58 15.42
N LYS A 119 5.12 18.54 15.94
CA LYS A 119 4.33 17.30 16.04
C LYS A 119 3.24 17.26 14.98
N LYS A 120 3.22 16.17 14.20
CA LYS A 120 2.11 15.80 13.30
C LYS A 120 1.55 14.44 13.73
N CYS A 121 0.32 14.13 13.33
CA CYS A 121 -0.32 12.86 13.63
C CYS A 121 -0.89 12.26 12.34
N TYR A 122 -0.79 10.94 12.22
CA TYR A 122 -1.16 10.18 11.04
C TYR A 122 -2.01 8.97 11.44
N THR A 123 -2.84 8.51 10.52
CA THR A 123 -3.44 7.18 10.56
C THR A 123 -3.35 6.58 9.16
N MET A 124 -2.68 5.43 9.03
CA MET A 124 -2.39 4.77 7.73
C MET A 124 -2.02 5.77 6.61
N GLY A 125 -1.00 6.60 6.87
CA GLY A 125 -0.46 7.57 5.93
C GLY A 125 -1.23 8.88 5.83
N LYS A 126 -2.50 8.92 6.26
CA LYS A 126 -3.34 10.13 6.21
C LYS A 126 -3.10 11.01 7.43
N GLN A 127 -2.71 12.27 7.21
CA GLN A 127 -2.53 13.23 8.29
C GLN A 127 -3.87 13.58 8.95
N ILE A 128 -3.88 13.58 10.28
CA ILE A 128 -5.04 13.89 11.13
C ILE A 128 -4.68 14.91 12.22
N PRO A 129 -5.65 15.63 12.80
CA PRO A 129 -5.41 16.49 13.95
C PRO A 129 -4.84 15.71 15.15
N CYS A 130 -3.84 16.28 15.83
CA CYS A 130 -3.25 15.67 17.02
C CYS A 130 -4.14 15.85 18.26
N GLY A 131 -5.01 14.87 18.53
CA GLY A 131 -5.86 14.78 19.71
C GLY A 131 -7.28 14.33 19.35
N GLU A 132 -7.92 13.53 20.22
CA GLU A 132 -9.27 13.03 19.97
C GLU A 132 -10.27 14.17 19.77
N SER A 133 -11.09 14.05 18.72
CA SER A 133 -12.25 14.90 18.43
C SER A 133 -11.98 16.41 18.45
N SER A 134 -11.12 16.88 17.53
CA SER A 134 -11.32 18.20 16.95
C SER A 134 -11.85 18.07 15.52
N SER A 135 -13.17 17.98 15.40
CA SER A 135 -13.85 18.30 14.15
C SER A 135 -13.68 19.80 13.87
N LYS A 136 -12.51 20.20 13.36
CA LYS A 136 -12.42 21.44 12.59
C LYS A 136 -13.28 21.21 11.35
N LYS A 137 -14.56 21.61 11.43
CA LYS A 137 -15.35 21.89 10.24
C LYS A 137 -14.54 22.84 9.39
N TYR A 138 -14.22 22.43 8.16
CA TYR A 138 -13.55 23.28 7.19
C TYR A 138 -14.38 24.54 7.00
N GLY A 139 -13.88 25.64 7.54
CA GLY A 139 -14.57 26.92 7.59
C GLY A 139 -13.95 27.88 6.58
N THR A 140 -14.78 28.32 5.63
CA THR A 140 -14.53 29.41 4.68
C THR A 140 -13.33 29.22 3.74
N GLN A 141 -13.64 28.76 2.51
CA GLN A 141 -12.79 28.64 1.31
C GLN A 141 -11.57 27.71 1.45
N ALA A 142 -11.74 26.48 0.94
CA ALA A 142 -10.68 25.48 0.87
C ALA A 142 -9.87 25.69 -0.42
N THR A 143 -8.96 26.66 -0.42
CA THR A 143 -8.02 26.90 -1.52
C THR A 143 -7.05 25.72 -1.69
N ALA A 144 -6.50 25.57 -2.89
CA ALA A 144 -5.51 24.53 -3.20
C ALA A 144 -4.32 24.60 -2.26
N PHE A 145 -3.83 25.79 -1.93
CA PHE A 145 -2.77 26.00 -0.95
C PHE A 145 -3.12 25.46 0.45
N ASN A 146 -4.34 25.71 0.95
CA ASN A 146 -4.77 25.23 2.26
C ASN A 146 -4.91 23.70 2.28
N ILE A 147 -5.43 23.11 1.20
CA ILE A 147 -5.56 21.66 1.07
C ILE A 147 -4.17 21.00 0.98
N PHE A 148 -3.30 21.52 0.10
CA PHE A 148 -1.96 21.01 -0.14
C PHE A 148 -1.08 21.07 1.12
N SER A 149 -0.96 22.25 1.75
CA SER A 149 -0.14 22.44 2.96
C SER A 149 -0.64 21.60 4.15
N MET A 150 -1.95 21.35 4.26
CA MET A 150 -2.53 20.53 5.34
C MET A 150 -2.49 19.03 5.08
N LYS A 151 -2.95 18.56 3.91
CA LYS A 151 -3.07 17.12 3.59
C LYS A 151 -1.76 16.53 3.06
N GLN A 152 -0.98 17.32 2.33
CA GLN A 152 0.24 16.91 1.63
C GLN A 152 1.48 17.54 2.26
N SER A 153 1.48 17.69 3.58
CA SER A 153 2.49 18.44 4.34
C SER A 153 3.91 17.86 4.29
N TYR A 154 4.08 16.68 3.68
CA TYR A 154 5.35 16.10 3.28
C TYR A 154 5.88 16.77 2.00
N THR A 155 5.12 16.73 0.92
CA THR A 155 5.49 17.34 -0.38
C THR A 155 5.60 18.86 -0.24
N PHE A 156 4.74 19.48 0.57
CA PHE A 156 4.88 20.90 0.93
C PHE A 156 6.22 21.18 1.62
N ALA A 157 6.66 20.34 2.57
CA ALA A 157 7.96 20.51 3.23
C ALA A 157 9.12 20.27 2.27
N ALA A 158 9.02 19.25 1.39
CA ALA A 158 9.99 18.99 0.35
C ALA A 158 10.16 20.20 -0.59
N LEU A 159 9.08 20.83 -1.06
CA LEU A 159 9.16 22.04 -1.89
C LEU A 159 9.87 23.22 -1.19
N ASN A 160 9.65 23.43 0.11
CA ASN A 160 10.44 24.41 0.87
C ASN A 160 11.94 23.99 0.95
N GLY A 161 12.23 22.69 0.92
CA GLY A 161 13.56 22.10 0.77
C GLY A 161 14.22 22.40 -0.59
N PHE A 162 13.47 22.38 -1.70
CA PHE A 162 13.95 22.85 -3.01
C PHE A 162 14.00 24.39 -3.12
N GLY A 163 13.88 25.12 -1.99
CA GLY A 163 13.99 26.57 -1.93
C GLY A 163 12.72 27.35 -2.30
N PHE A 164 11.60 26.68 -2.59
CA PHE A 164 10.32 27.34 -2.84
C PHE A 164 9.69 27.78 -1.52
N ASP A 165 9.81 29.07 -1.19
CA ASP A 165 9.21 29.58 0.04
C ASP A 165 7.67 29.47 0.01
N THR A 166 7.08 29.48 1.20
CA THR A 166 5.62 29.33 1.38
C THR A 166 4.79 30.36 0.61
N VAL A 167 5.29 31.59 0.41
CA VAL A 167 4.59 32.65 -0.33
C VAL A 167 4.67 32.38 -1.84
N TYR A 168 5.81 31.89 -2.33
CA TYR A 168 5.96 31.44 -3.70
C TYR A 168 5.07 30.22 -4.01
N ILE A 169 5.06 29.20 -3.16
CA ILE A 169 4.15 28.03 -3.29
C ILE A 169 2.68 28.49 -3.29
N GLN A 170 2.32 29.43 -2.42
CA GLN A 170 0.97 29.98 -2.41
C GLN A 170 0.66 30.71 -3.74
N HIS A 171 1.54 31.59 -4.21
CA HIS A 171 1.33 32.29 -5.47
C HIS A 171 1.21 31.34 -6.68
N PHE A 172 1.98 30.25 -6.71
CA PHE A 172 1.85 29.21 -7.73
C PHE A 172 0.45 28.59 -7.73
N LEU A 173 -0.01 28.11 -6.57
CA LEU A 173 -1.32 27.47 -6.42
C LEU A 173 -2.48 28.45 -6.68
N ASP A 174 -2.40 29.67 -6.14
CA ASP A 174 -3.36 30.75 -6.41
C ASP A 174 -3.42 31.09 -7.92
N THR A 175 -2.28 30.98 -8.64
CA THR A 175 -2.22 31.18 -10.11
C THR A 175 -2.91 30.03 -10.86
N ILE A 176 -2.67 28.77 -10.46
CA ILE A 176 -3.36 27.60 -11.05
C ILE A 176 -4.87 27.72 -10.85
N GLU A 177 -5.33 28.00 -9.62
CA GLU A 177 -6.75 28.20 -9.31
C GLU A 177 -7.35 29.35 -10.14
N THR A 178 -6.63 30.46 -10.29
CA THR A 178 -7.07 31.60 -11.12
C THR A 178 -7.24 31.21 -12.59
N LEU A 179 -6.26 30.50 -13.17
CA LEU A 179 -6.29 30.11 -14.59
C LEU A 179 -7.34 29.03 -14.86
N LEU A 180 -7.50 28.03 -13.97
CA LEU A 180 -8.57 27.03 -14.06
C LEU A 180 -9.97 27.67 -14.03
N ASN A 181 -10.14 28.72 -13.22
CA ASN A 181 -11.39 29.46 -13.12
C ASN A 181 -11.69 30.37 -14.33
N GLU A 182 -10.79 30.47 -15.34
CA GLU A 182 -11.11 31.05 -16.64
C GLU A 182 -11.90 30.08 -17.56
N PHE A 183 -11.81 28.77 -17.30
CA PHE A 183 -12.52 27.75 -18.05
C PHE A 183 -13.90 27.46 -17.45
N THR A 184 -14.74 26.75 -18.20
CA THR A 184 -16.02 26.22 -17.70
C THR A 184 -16.18 24.81 -18.22
N PHE A 185 -15.97 23.83 -17.34
CA PHE A 185 -15.88 22.41 -17.69
C PHE A 185 -16.56 21.55 -16.63
N SER A 186 -16.90 20.30 -16.99
CA SER A 186 -17.45 19.29 -16.10
C SER A 186 -16.34 18.55 -15.34
N PRO A 187 -16.61 17.93 -14.17
CA PRO A 187 -15.58 17.23 -13.40
C PRO A 187 -14.75 16.20 -14.18
N GLU A 188 -15.34 15.55 -15.19
CA GLU A 188 -14.68 14.59 -16.09
C GLU A 188 -13.63 15.22 -17.01
N GLU A 189 -13.70 16.54 -17.23
CA GLU A 189 -12.77 17.32 -18.05
C GLU A 189 -11.66 17.99 -17.20
N PHE A 190 -11.59 17.75 -15.88
CA PHE A 190 -10.65 18.44 -15.00
C PHE A 190 -9.18 18.23 -15.40
N ASP A 191 -8.75 16.98 -15.63
CA ASP A 191 -7.34 16.68 -15.94
C ASP A 191 -6.90 17.36 -17.24
N ASP A 192 -7.77 17.35 -18.27
CA ASP A 192 -7.58 18.05 -19.54
C ASP A 192 -7.31 19.56 -19.35
N ASN A 193 -8.13 20.23 -18.52
CA ASN A 193 -8.01 21.68 -18.28
C ASN A 193 -6.84 22.02 -17.34
N TYR A 194 -6.58 21.19 -16.32
CA TYR A 194 -5.40 21.31 -15.46
C TYR A 194 -4.11 21.20 -16.28
N GLY A 195 -4.05 20.23 -17.18
CA GLY A 195 -2.95 20.06 -18.10
C GLY A 195 -2.69 21.28 -19.00
N ASP A 196 -3.73 21.87 -19.59
CA ASP A 196 -3.61 23.11 -20.37
C ASP A 196 -3.15 24.32 -19.52
N VAL A 197 -3.52 24.37 -18.23
CA VAL A 197 -2.98 25.35 -17.28
C VAL A 197 -1.50 25.11 -16.99
N MET A 198 -1.07 23.87 -16.71
CA MET A 198 0.34 23.56 -16.44
C MET A 198 1.23 23.85 -17.65
N ASN A 199 0.82 23.46 -18.87
CA ASN A 199 1.49 23.83 -20.12
C ASN A 199 1.68 25.36 -20.28
N THR A 200 0.75 26.16 -19.74
CA THR A 200 0.82 27.63 -19.79
C THR A 200 1.80 28.18 -18.76
N LEU A 201 2.03 27.47 -17.65
CA LEU A 201 2.92 27.87 -16.56
C LEU A 201 4.38 27.42 -16.77
N GLU A 202 4.65 26.39 -17.58
CA GLU A 202 6.00 25.98 -18.02
C GLU A 202 6.78 27.15 -18.67
N GLU A 203 6.13 28.03 -19.45
CA GLU A 203 6.78 29.21 -20.05
C GLU A 203 6.94 30.42 -19.08
N THR A 204 6.87 30.19 -17.76
CA THR A 204 6.82 31.25 -16.73
C THR A 204 7.83 30.99 -15.59
N PRO A 205 7.97 31.89 -14.59
CA PRO A 205 8.84 31.65 -13.42
C PRO A 205 8.44 30.45 -12.53
N TYR A 206 7.40 29.69 -12.88
CA TYR A 206 6.95 28.48 -12.19
C TYR A 206 7.48 27.16 -12.79
N ASP A 207 8.25 27.22 -13.89
CA ASP A 207 8.86 26.05 -14.54
C ASP A 207 9.56 25.10 -13.53
N SER A 208 10.41 25.64 -12.66
CA SER A 208 11.16 24.84 -11.69
C SER A 208 10.31 24.19 -10.58
N ILE A 209 9.19 24.78 -10.16
CA ILE A 209 8.27 24.13 -9.21
C ILE A 209 7.42 23.05 -9.88
N ILE A 210 7.16 23.17 -11.19
CA ILE A 210 6.52 22.13 -12.00
C ILE A 210 7.46 20.93 -12.15
N GLU A 211 8.73 21.16 -12.51
CA GLU A 211 9.76 20.11 -12.63
C GLU A 211 9.98 19.37 -11.30
N VAL A 212 10.12 20.09 -10.18
CA VAL A 212 10.27 19.45 -8.86
C VAL A 212 8.99 18.72 -8.44
N ASN A 213 7.80 19.23 -8.75
CA ASN A 213 6.55 18.50 -8.48
C ASN A 213 6.47 17.20 -9.28
N LEU A 214 6.94 17.17 -10.53
CA LEU A 214 7.00 15.96 -11.35
C LEU A 214 7.92 14.90 -10.70
N SER A 215 9.10 15.29 -10.24
CA SER A 215 10.03 14.39 -9.51
C SER A 215 9.44 13.85 -8.21
N LEU A 216 8.76 14.70 -7.42
CA LEU A 216 8.08 14.28 -6.19
C LEU A 216 6.87 13.37 -6.47
N SER A 217 6.18 13.58 -7.59
CA SER A 217 5.08 12.73 -8.07
C SER A 217 5.59 11.35 -8.47
N TYR A 218 6.74 11.27 -9.14
CA TYR A 218 7.39 10.00 -9.47
C TYR A 218 7.67 9.14 -8.23
N VAL A 219 8.27 9.72 -7.17
CA VAL A 219 8.49 9.01 -5.89
C VAL A 219 7.18 8.48 -5.31
N LYS A 220 6.09 9.27 -5.36
CA LYS A 220 4.76 8.82 -4.92
C LYS A 220 4.13 7.74 -5.80
N GLY A 221 4.51 7.66 -7.07
CA GLY A 221 4.16 6.53 -7.92
C GLY A 221 4.93 5.26 -7.55
N VAL A 222 6.24 5.33 -7.35
CA VAL A 222 7.05 4.18 -6.90
C VAL A 222 6.55 3.63 -5.55
N GLU A 223 6.23 4.51 -4.59
CA GLU A 223 5.60 4.11 -3.32
C GLU A 223 4.28 3.35 -3.52
N ARG A 224 3.49 3.68 -4.54
CA ARG A 224 2.25 2.94 -4.88
C ARG A 224 2.54 1.63 -5.61
N GLN A 225 3.49 1.60 -6.54
CA GLN A 225 3.87 0.37 -7.25
C GLN A 225 4.37 -0.71 -6.29
N LYS A 226 5.07 -0.33 -5.20
CA LYS A 226 5.41 -1.25 -4.10
C LYS A 226 4.18 -1.95 -3.49
N LYS A 227 2.98 -1.38 -3.63
CA LYS A 227 1.69 -1.92 -3.15
C LYS A 227 0.84 -2.57 -4.25
N SER A 228 1.34 -2.66 -5.48
CA SER A 228 0.65 -3.30 -6.61
C SER A 228 0.32 -4.77 -6.30
N GLU A 229 -0.91 -5.17 -6.63
CA GLU A 229 -1.40 -6.54 -6.39
C GLU A 229 -0.63 -7.57 -7.24
N LEU A 230 -0.22 -7.24 -8.47
CA LEU A 230 0.67 -8.08 -9.28
C LEU A 230 2.04 -8.27 -8.61
N ARG A 231 2.64 -7.18 -8.11
CA ARG A 231 3.93 -7.25 -7.39
C ARG A 231 3.81 -8.16 -6.17
N LYS A 232 2.76 -7.98 -5.35
CA LYS A 232 2.52 -8.82 -4.17
C LYS A 232 2.31 -10.28 -4.55
N ALA A 233 1.57 -10.58 -5.62
CA ALA A 233 1.40 -11.94 -6.10
C ALA A 233 2.70 -12.58 -6.60
N SER A 234 3.57 -11.84 -7.30
CA SER A 234 4.88 -12.34 -7.71
C SER A 234 5.87 -12.54 -6.55
N ILE A 235 5.74 -11.76 -5.47
CA ILE A 235 6.45 -12.01 -4.20
C ILE A 235 5.93 -13.30 -3.55
N ASP A 236 4.60 -13.41 -3.40
CA ASP A 236 3.93 -14.56 -2.78
C ASP A 236 4.21 -15.85 -3.55
N PHE A 237 4.29 -15.80 -4.88
CA PHE A 237 4.64 -16.94 -5.76
C PHE A 237 5.99 -17.55 -5.38
N HIS A 238 6.98 -16.73 -5.05
CA HIS A 238 8.29 -17.22 -4.61
C HIS A 238 8.28 -17.68 -3.15
N TRP A 239 7.34 -17.24 -2.31
CA TRP A 239 7.18 -17.69 -0.91
C TRP A 239 6.36 -18.98 -0.76
N GLU A 240 5.44 -19.28 -1.68
CA GLU A 240 4.45 -20.35 -1.56
C GLU A 240 4.66 -21.47 -2.60
N GLU A 241 5.21 -22.61 -2.16
CA GLU A 241 5.49 -23.76 -3.03
C GLU A 241 4.22 -24.27 -3.76
N GLY A 242 4.32 -24.44 -5.08
CA GLY A 242 3.30 -25.11 -5.89
C GLY A 242 2.16 -24.22 -6.38
N SER A 243 2.29 -22.89 -6.26
CA SER A 243 1.38 -21.91 -6.87
C SER A 243 2.00 -21.26 -8.13
N SER A 244 1.24 -20.36 -8.78
CA SER A 244 1.71 -19.46 -9.83
C SER A 244 1.30 -18.02 -9.46
N THR A 245 1.90 -17.00 -10.08
CA THR A 245 1.47 -15.61 -9.88
C THR A 245 -0.04 -15.47 -10.20
N PHE A 246 -0.53 -16.15 -11.23
CA PHE A 246 -1.96 -16.15 -11.59
C PHE A 246 -2.86 -16.75 -10.51
N ASN A 247 -2.51 -17.94 -9.98
CA ASN A 247 -3.31 -18.61 -8.95
C ASN A 247 -3.43 -17.75 -7.68
N ILE A 248 -2.38 -16.99 -7.35
CA ILE A 248 -2.38 -16.08 -6.20
C ILE A 248 -3.21 -14.82 -6.50
N LEU A 249 -3.15 -14.28 -7.71
CA LEU A 249 -4.06 -13.22 -8.13
C LEU A 249 -5.53 -13.67 -8.08
N GLU A 250 -5.87 -14.86 -8.56
CA GLU A 250 -7.24 -15.38 -8.53
C GLU A 250 -7.77 -15.55 -7.10
N THR A 251 -6.95 -16.10 -6.20
CA THR A 251 -7.38 -16.45 -4.83
C THR A 251 -7.25 -15.32 -3.82
N ARG A 252 -6.20 -14.49 -3.92
CA ARG A 252 -5.84 -13.47 -2.94
C ARG A 252 -6.00 -12.05 -3.44
N TYR A 253 -5.83 -11.77 -4.74
CA TYR A 253 -5.92 -10.42 -5.30
C TYR A 253 -6.87 -10.30 -6.52
N PRO A 254 -8.14 -10.78 -6.42
CA PRO A 254 -9.03 -10.88 -7.58
C PRO A 254 -9.43 -9.52 -8.17
N ASN A 255 -9.22 -8.43 -7.43
CA ASN A 255 -9.45 -7.06 -7.91
C ASN A 255 -8.49 -6.66 -9.04
N TYR A 256 -7.26 -7.19 -9.08
CA TYR A 256 -6.33 -6.97 -10.18
C TYR A 256 -6.83 -7.60 -11.48
N LEU A 257 -7.27 -8.87 -11.41
CA LEU A 257 -7.86 -9.57 -12.56
C LEU A 257 -9.13 -8.83 -13.04
N LEU A 258 -10.00 -8.40 -12.11
CA LEU A 258 -11.16 -7.58 -12.45
C LEU A 258 -10.78 -6.27 -13.13
N ALA A 259 -9.68 -5.61 -12.72
CA ALA A 259 -9.17 -4.42 -13.40
C ALA A 259 -8.74 -4.74 -14.84
N MET A 260 -7.99 -5.83 -15.06
CA MET A 260 -7.58 -6.29 -16.40
C MET A 260 -8.78 -6.70 -17.27
N ASN A 261 -9.80 -7.36 -16.69
CA ASN A 261 -11.03 -7.73 -17.40
C ASN A 261 -11.82 -6.50 -17.85
N ASN A 262 -11.81 -5.41 -17.07
CA ASN A 262 -12.43 -4.15 -17.48
C ASN A 262 -11.68 -3.44 -18.63
N GLU A 263 -10.39 -3.73 -18.82
CA GLU A 263 -9.61 -3.33 -20.01
C GLU A 263 -9.76 -4.31 -21.19
N GLY A 264 -10.56 -5.38 -21.03
CA GLY A 264 -10.86 -6.36 -22.08
C GLY A 264 -9.97 -7.61 -22.09
N VAL A 265 -8.97 -7.72 -21.21
CA VAL A 265 -8.09 -8.89 -21.12
C VAL A 265 -8.81 -10.03 -20.39
N SER A 266 -8.91 -11.21 -21.00
CA SER A 266 -9.54 -12.35 -20.35
C SER A 266 -8.63 -12.97 -19.28
N ASN A 267 -9.22 -13.73 -18.36
CA ASN A 267 -8.43 -14.48 -17.37
C ASN A 267 -7.48 -15.48 -18.05
N ASP A 268 -7.93 -16.14 -19.11
CA ASP A 268 -7.12 -17.09 -19.89
C ASP A 268 -5.91 -16.39 -20.55
N ASP A 269 -6.10 -15.21 -21.16
CA ASP A 269 -4.99 -14.41 -21.72
C ASP A 269 -3.99 -13.98 -20.63
N PHE A 270 -4.51 -13.55 -19.48
CA PHE A 270 -3.70 -13.09 -18.36
C PHE A 270 -2.96 -14.24 -17.66
N GLU A 271 -3.55 -15.44 -17.61
CA GLU A 271 -2.89 -16.67 -17.12
C GLU A 271 -1.70 -17.03 -18.02
N VAL A 272 -1.86 -16.97 -19.35
CA VAL A 272 -0.76 -17.23 -20.31
C VAL A 272 0.37 -16.19 -20.17
N PHE A 273 0.03 -14.92 -19.94
CA PHE A 273 1.03 -13.89 -19.59
C PHE A 273 1.76 -14.24 -18.29
N CYS A 274 1.05 -14.59 -17.22
CA CYS A 274 1.65 -14.97 -15.93
C CYS A 274 2.55 -16.20 -16.03
N TYR A 275 2.18 -17.26 -16.77
CA TYR A 275 3.07 -18.41 -16.96
C TYR A 275 4.40 -18.02 -17.62
N LYS A 276 4.36 -17.09 -18.58
CA LYS A 276 5.57 -16.58 -19.24
C LYS A 276 6.39 -15.70 -18.30
N LEU A 277 5.72 -14.88 -17.49
CA LEU A 277 6.33 -14.04 -16.46
C LEU A 277 7.07 -14.88 -15.42
N ASP A 278 6.38 -15.85 -14.83
CA ASP A 278 6.92 -16.76 -13.81
C ASP A 278 8.14 -17.53 -14.38
N SER A 279 8.03 -18.08 -15.60
CA SER A 279 9.14 -18.78 -16.27
C SER A 279 10.38 -17.90 -16.48
N ILE A 280 10.22 -16.64 -16.89
CA ILE A 280 11.37 -15.73 -17.09
C ILE A 280 11.94 -15.29 -15.73
N MET A 281 11.10 -15.11 -14.70
CA MET A 281 11.55 -14.80 -13.34
C MET A 281 12.36 -15.94 -12.72
N GLU A 282 12.00 -17.20 -13.00
CA GLU A 282 12.76 -18.41 -12.62
C GLU A 282 14.10 -18.54 -13.38
N ASP A 283 14.17 -18.16 -14.66
CA ASP A 283 15.39 -18.23 -15.48
C ASP A 283 16.54 -17.35 -14.94
N PHE A 284 16.25 -16.33 -14.11
CA PHE A 284 17.26 -15.58 -13.37
C PHE A 284 17.91 -16.37 -12.21
N GLY A 285 17.46 -17.59 -11.93
CA GLY A 285 18.02 -18.52 -10.94
C GLY A 285 17.29 -18.50 -9.59
N THR A 286 17.64 -19.40 -8.67
CA THR A 286 16.99 -19.51 -7.35
C THR A 286 17.17 -18.26 -6.49
N LEU A 287 16.13 -17.88 -5.73
CA LEU A 287 16.20 -16.88 -4.65
C LEU A 287 16.37 -17.56 -3.29
N ASP A 288 17.03 -16.87 -2.35
CA ASP A 288 17.17 -17.30 -0.95
C ASP A 288 16.24 -16.45 -0.07
N HIS A 289 15.35 -17.08 0.70
CA HIS A 289 14.36 -16.38 1.52
C HIS A 289 15.00 -15.77 2.78
N GLU A 290 16.26 -16.11 3.08
CA GLU A 290 17.07 -15.44 4.10
C GLU A 290 17.93 -14.29 3.52
N ASP A 291 17.87 -14.03 2.21
CA ASP A 291 18.52 -12.85 1.62
C ASP A 291 17.78 -11.57 2.05
N ALA A 292 18.53 -10.65 2.65
CA ALA A 292 18.07 -9.32 3.04
C ALA A 292 17.53 -8.49 1.85
N PHE A 293 17.91 -8.85 0.62
CA PHE A 293 17.50 -8.23 -0.65
C PHE A 293 16.58 -9.11 -1.50
N PHE A 294 15.97 -10.16 -0.93
CA PHE A 294 15.03 -11.05 -1.62
C PHE A 294 13.94 -10.26 -2.38
N THR A 295 13.29 -9.31 -1.71
CA THR A 295 12.20 -8.51 -2.28
C THR A 295 12.68 -7.62 -3.43
N ASP A 296 13.81 -6.93 -3.23
CA ASP A 296 14.36 -6.02 -4.24
C ASP A 296 14.86 -6.78 -5.48
N SER A 297 15.30 -8.05 -5.28
CA SER A 297 15.62 -8.98 -6.36
C SER A 297 14.38 -9.41 -7.14
N ILE A 298 13.24 -9.63 -6.48
CA ILE A 298 11.96 -9.91 -7.16
C ILE A 298 11.50 -8.71 -7.98
N ASP A 299 11.56 -7.49 -7.44
CA ASP A 299 11.17 -6.27 -8.15
C ASP A 299 11.99 -6.08 -9.44
N THR A 300 13.30 -6.33 -9.35
CA THR A 300 14.23 -6.29 -10.50
C THR A 300 13.86 -7.34 -11.56
N ARG A 301 13.59 -8.58 -11.14
CA ARG A 301 13.21 -9.69 -12.03
C ARG A 301 11.84 -9.48 -12.68
N LEU A 302 10.84 -9.03 -11.91
CA LEU A 302 9.49 -8.72 -12.38
C LEU A 302 9.53 -7.68 -13.50
N THR A 303 10.22 -6.57 -13.24
CA THR A 303 10.42 -5.49 -14.23
C THR A 303 11.14 -6.00 -15.49
N SER A 304 12.22 -6.78 -15.31
CA SER A 304 12.97 -7.34 -16.44
C SER A 304 12.14 -8.33 -17.26
N ALA A 305 11.36 -9.19 -16.59
CA ALA A 305 10.53 -10.20 -17.25
C ALA A 305 9.40 -9.57 -18.06
N ILE A 306 8.72 -8.55 -17.52
CA ILE A 306 7.70 -7.78 -18.25
C ILE A 306 8.28 -7.18 -19.54
N LEU A 307 9.46 -6.56 -19.46
CA LEU A 307 10.13 -5.97 -20.62
C LEU A 307 10.51 -7.04 -21.68
N ILE A 308 11.05 -8.18 -21.27
CA ILE A 308 11.36 -9.30 -22.18
C ILE A 308 10.09 -9.80 -22.89
N ILE A 309 8.96 -9.92 -22.18
CA ILE A 309 7.69 -10.35 -22.76
C ILE A 309 7.19 -9.36 -23.81
N MET A 310 7.33 -8.05 -23.57
CA MET A 310 6.95 -7.01 -24.54
C MET A 310 7.77 -7.11 -25.83
N GLU A 311 9.09 -7.32 -25.73
CA GLU A 311 10.01 -7.30 -26.88
C GLU A 311 9.92 -8.52 -27.83
N GLU A 312 9.38 -9.64 -27.39
CA GLU A 312 9.43 -10.91 -28.16
C GLU A 312 8.59 -10.93 -29.46
N ASP A 313 7.56 -10.09 -29.60
CA ASP A 313 6.54 -10.19 -30.68
C ASP A 313 6.76 -9.26 -31.90
N GLU A 314 7.98 -8.72 -32.13
CA GLU A 314 8.28 -7.80 -33.25
C GLU A 314 7.98 -8.32 -34.68
N THR A 315 7.61 -9.60 -34.85
CA THR A 315 7.55 -10.25 -36.18
C THR A 315 6.17 -10.67 -36.68
N SER A 316 5.08 -10.48 -35.93
CA SER A 316 3.74 -10.85 -36.42
C SER A 316 2.61 -9.85 -36.13
N LEU A 317 1.70 -9.74 -37.10
CA LEU A 317 0.46 -8.95 -37.13
C LEU A 317 0.58 -7.42 -37.25
N SER A 318 0.48 -7.01 -38.52
CA SER A 318 0.33 -5.65 -39.00
C SER A 318 -1.01 -4.99 -38.65
N MET A 319 -1.28 -4.74 -37.37
CA MET A 319 -2.08 -3.59 -36.93
C MET A 319 -1.62 -3.08 -35.56
N HIS A 320 -0.28 -3.03 -35.40
CA HIS A 320 0.47 -2.60 -34.23
C HIS A 320 -0.27 -1.65 -33.25
N PRO A 321 -0.37 -2.00 -31.96
CA PRO A 321 -0.48 -1.03 -30.87
C PRO A 321 0.57 0.07 -31.04
N PHE A 322 1.82 -0.29 -31.36
CA PHE A 322 2.88 0.66 -31.76
C PHE A 322 2.50 1.65 -32.87
N ASN A 323 1.61 1.35 -33.83
CA ASN A 323 1.17 2.33 -34.83
C ASN A 323 -0.07 3.12 -34.38
N SER A 324 -0.89 2.59 -33.47
CA SER A 324 -1.90 3.35 -32.72
C SER A 324 -1.22 4.37 -31.81
N LEU A 325 -0.22 3.93 -31.04
CA LEU A 325 0.72 4.72 -30.25
C LEU A 325 1.53 5.68 -31.12
N LYS A 326 1.94 5.32 -32.35
CA LYS A 326 2.62 6.26 -33.28
C LYS A 326 1.65 7.28 -33.90
N ALA A 327 0.39 6.92 -34.09
CA ALA A 327 -0.66 7.86 -34.47
C ALA A 327 -1.02 8.80 -33.30
N ALA A 328 -0.99 8.31 -32.06
CA ALA A 328 -1.08 9.10 -30.83
C ALA A 328 0.24 9.83 -30.45
N ALA A 329 1.41 9.41 -30.95
CA ALA A 329 2.68 10.12 -30.75
C ALA A 329 2.94 11.19 -31.80
N MET A 330 2.29 11.08 -32.96
CA MET A 330 2.09 12.22 -33.85
C MET A 330 0.98 13.15 -33.35
N ASN A 331 0.20 12.73 -32.34
CA ASN A 331 -0.83 13.57 -31.76
C ASN A 331 -1.09 13.26 -30.22
N THR A 332 -0.39 13.85 -29.21
CA THR A 332 -0.81 14.19 -27.79
C THR A 332 0.14 15.25 -27.09
N ASN A 333 -0.30 15.99 -26.03
CA ASN A 333 0.48 16.87 -25.08
C ASN A 333 0.29 16.33 -23.61
N PRO A 334 1.07 16.69 -22.56
CA PRO A 334 1.13 15.90 -21.31
C PRO A 334 -0.11 16.00 -20.41
N GLY A 335 -0.98 16.98 -20.67
CA GLY A 335 -2.20 17.23 -19.92
C GLY A 335 -3.37 16.26 -20.14
N LYS A 336 -3.16 15.15 -20.86
CA LYS A 336 -4.25 14.32 -21.37
C LYS A 336 -4.08 12.86 -21.02
N LEU A 337 -4.54 12.50 -19.83
CA LEU A 337 -4.70 11.11 -19.46
C LEU A 337 -6.01 10.57 -20.01
N ILE A 338 -5.83 9.56 -20.85
CA ILE A 338 -6.85 9.00 -21.69
C ILE A 338 -7.83 8.20 -20.84
N SER A 339 -9.13 8.37 -21.06
CA SER A 339 -10.13 7.39 -20.62
C SER A 339 -9.77 6.02 -21.20
N ARG A 340 -9.42 5.08 -20.31
CA ARG A 340 -9.06 3.64 -20.53
C ARG A 340 -9.40 3.10 -21.94
N GLN A 341 -10.67 3.23 -22.34
CA GLN A 341 -11.25 2.86 -23.65
C GLN A 341 -10.55 3.33 -24.94
N ASN A 342 -9.67 4.35 -24.95
CA ASN A 342 -9.06 4.84 -26.22
C ASN A 342 -7.61 4.38 -26.49
N ILE A 343 -6.95 3.64 -25.58
CA ILE A 343 -5.57 3.12 -25.81
C ILE A 343 -5.64 1.68 -26.34
N ALA A 344 -6.40 0.82 -25.67
CA ALA A 344 -6.81 -0.45 -26.25
C ALA A 344 -7.72 -0.16 -27.44
N GLY A 345 -7.21 -0.33 -28.67
CA GLY A 345 -8.10 -0.41 -29.83
C GLY A 345 -9.07 -1.56 -29.59
N GLU A 346 -10.38 -1.34 -29.78
CA GLU A 346 -11.43 -2.32 -29.46
C GLU A 346 -11.20 -3.66 -30.18
N LYS A 347 -10.45 -4.57 -29.54
CA LYS A 347 -10.54 -5.99 -29.83
C LYS A 347 -11.95 -6.41 -29.46
N THR A 348 -12.66 -6.95 -30.44
CA THR A 348 -13.98 -7.53 -30.17
C THR A 348 -13.83 -8.70 -29.21
N SER A 349 -14.89 -9.07 -28.48
CA SER A 349 -14.88 -10.08 -27.40
C SER A 349 -14.63 -11.54 -27.86
N SER A 350 -13.85 -11.73 -28.91
CA SER A 350 -13.46 -12.99 -29.53
C SER A 350 -12.04 -12.97 -30.11
N GLU A 351 -11.25 -11.91 -29.86
CA GLU A 351 -9.84 -11.83 -30.25
C GLU A 351 -8.96 -11.91 -28.99
N GLU A 352 -8.18 -13.00 -28.89
CA GLU A 352 -7.22 -13.27 -27.81
C GLU A 352 -6.10 -12.19 -27.77
N TYR A 353 -5.55 -11.93 -26.58
CA TYR A 353 -4.41 -11.04 -26.39
C TYR A 353 -3.10 -11.84 -26.36
N SER A 354 -2.08 -11.39 -27.11
CA SER A 354 -0.74 -11.96 -26.98
C SER A 354 -0.12 -11.56 -25.63
N PRO A 355 0.83 -12.35 -25.08
CA PRO A 355 1.54 -11.97 -23.86
C PRO A 355 2.23 -10.60 -23.94
N SER A 356 2.71 -10.19 -25.13
CA SER A 356 3.30 -8.86 -25.35
C SER A 356 2.24 -7.76 -25.21
N GLU A 357 1.04 -7.94 -25.79
CA GLU A 357 -0.06 -6.97 -25.65
C GLU A 357 -0.58 -6.90 -24.20
N VAL A 358 -0.62 -8.02 -23.47
CA VAL A 358 -0.95 -8.01 -22.02
C VAL A 358 0.13 -7.28 -21.23
N ALA A 359 1.41 -7.48 -21.55
CA ALA A 359 2.52 -6.80 -20.90
C ALA A 359 2.51 -5.27 -21.14
N GLU A 360 2.16 -4.81 -22.35
CA GLU A 360 1.92 -3.37 -22.62
C GLU A 360 0.83 -2.80 -21.69
N LEU A 361 -0.26 -3.53 -21.46
CA LEU A 361 -1.35 -3.10 -20.58
C LEU A 361 -0.96 -3.14 -19.08
N VAL A 362 -0.17 -4.12 -18.65
CA VAL A 362 0.39 -4.18 -17.30
C VAL A 362 1.31 -2.98 -17.04
N VAL A 363 2.19 -2.66 -17.99
CA VAL A 363 3.06 -1.47 -17.90
C VAL A 363 2.23 -0.18 -17.89
N LEU A 364 1.16 -0.09 -18.68
CA LEU A 364 0.24 1.04 -18.64
C LEU A 364 -0.46 1.17 -17.27
N GLN A 365 -0.89 0.06 -16.66
CA GLN A 365 -1.46 0.06 -15.30
C GLN A 365 -0.43 0.53 -14.27
N MET A 366 0.82 0.05 -14.36
CA MET A 366 1.93 0.55 -13.55
C MET A 366 2.17 2.06 -13.78
N PHE A 367 2.01 2.56 -15.00
CA PHE A 367 2.18 3.99 -15.29
C PHE A 367 1.12 4.88 -14.63
N PHE A 368 -0.13 4.42 -14.53
CA PHE A 368 -1.19 5.20 -13.86
C PHE A 368 -0.87 5.50 -12.39
N ASP A 369 -0.17 4.63 -11.66
CA ASP A 369 0.22 4.88 -10.26
C ASP A 369 1.08 6.15 -10.08
N TYR A 370 1.87 6.53 -11.10
CA TYR A 370 2.66 7.77 -11.11
C TYR A 370 1.81 9.03 -11.27
N ASP A 371 0.76 9.01 -12.10
CA ASP A 371 -0.14 10.17 -12.22
C ASP A 371 -0.91 10.41 -10.91
N ILE A 372 -1.34 9.34 -10.25
CA ILE A 372 -1.96 9.46 -8.92
C ILE A 372 -0.93 10.03 -7.90
N GLY A 373 0.36 10.08 -8.25
CA GLY A 373 1.44 10.72 -7.51
C GLY A 373 1.37 12.25 -7.45
N ASP A 374 0.72 12.93 -8.38
CA ASP A 374 0.64 14.41 -8.40
C ASP A 374 -0.32 14.95 -7.33
N VAL A 375 0.21 15.06 -6.12
CA VAL A 375 -0.50 15.56 -4.96
C VAL A 375 -0.80 17.07 -5.03
N ILE A 376 -0.15 17.85 -5.91
CA ILE A 376 -0.58 19.22 -6.21
C ILE A 376 -1.85 19.18 -7.03
N LYS A 377 -1.89 18.40 -8.12
CA LYS A 377 -3.08 18.22 -8.96
C LYS A 377 -4.30 17.84 -8.14
N TYR A 378 -4.19 16.84 -7.25
CA TYR A 378 -5.32 16.44 -6.39
C TYR A 378 -5.71 17.52 -5.36
N SER A 379 -4.77 18.33 -4.89
CA SER A 379 -5.09 19.43 -3.96
C SER A 379 -5.83 20.57 -4.67
N VAL A 380 -5.43 20.87 -5.91
CA VAL A 380 -6.11 21.82 -6.81
C VAL A 380 -7.49 21.29 -7.23
N GLN A 381 -7.60 20.00 -7.59
CA GLN A 381 -8.86 19.35 -7.94
C GLN A 381 -9.85 19.41 -6.77
N GLU A 382 -9.39 19.10 -5.56
CA GLU A 382 -10.23 19.16 -4.37
C GLU A 382 -10.71 20.59 -4.07
N ALA A 383 -9.85 21.60 -4.28
CA ALA A 383 -10.21 23.00 -4.14
C ALA A 383 -11.25 23.44 -5.17
N TYR A 384 -10.97 23.19 -6.46
CA TYR A 384 -11.82 23.55 -7.59
C TYR A 384 -13.22 22.93 -7.45
N PHE A 385 -13.30 21.62 -7.15
CA PHE A 385 -14.59 20.96 -6.92
C PHE A 385 -15.33 21.53 -5.70
N LYS A 386 -14.64 21.78 -4.58
CA LYS A 386 -15.26 22.40 -3.39
C LYS A 386 -15.76 23.83 -3.65
N GLU A 387 -15.09 24.62 -4.49
CA GLU A 387 -15.55 25.96 -4.90
C GLU A 387 -16.80 25.88 -5.81
N HIS A 388 -16.83 24.93 -6.75
CA HIS A 388 -17.91 24.77 -7.72
C HIS A 388 -19.14 24.01 -7.17
N GLY A 389 -19.07 23.54 -5.92
CA GLY A 389 -20.15 22.77 -5.26
C GLY A 389 -20.19 21.29 -5.67
N GLU A 390 -19.13 20.82 -6.34
CA GLU A 390 -18.92 19.44 -6.72
C GLU A 390 -18.37 18.61 -5.54
N ARG A 391 -18.57 17.29 -5.60
CA ARG A 391 -18.37 16.39 -4.45
C ARG A 391 -17.17 15.47 -4.66
N VAL A 392 -16.10 15.66 -3.89
CA VAL A 392 -14.95 14.76 -3.90
C VAL A 392 -15.24 13.42 -3.19
N ALA A 393 -14.37 12.44 -3.39
CA ALA A 393 -14.43 11.19 -2.65
C ALA A 393 -14.15 11.43 -1.14
N PRO A 394 -14.97 10.87 -0.23
CA PRO A 394 -14.66 10.82 1.20
C PRO A 394 -13.26 10.30 1.50
N THR A 395 -12.59 10.86 2.51
CA THR A 395 -11.32 10.31 3.01
C THR A 395 -11.60 9.42 4.22
N ILE A 396 -11.22 8.15 4.14
CA ILE A 396 -11.52 7.14 5.16
C ILE A 396 -10.33 6.19 5.35
N THR A 397 -10.08 5.74 6.58
CA THR A 397 -9.03 4.75 6.91
C THR A 397 -9.55 3.55 7.69
N THR A 398 -8.76 2.49 7.69
CA THR A 398 -8.99 1.20 8.37
C THR A 398 -7.74 0.84 9.17
N SER A 399 -7.86 0.44 10.43
CA SER A 399 -6.73 -0.06 11.22
C SER A 399 -7.12 -1.24 12.13
N LEU A 400 -6.14 -2.09 12.43
CA LEU A 400 -6.30 -3.22 13.36
C LEU A 400 -6.00 -2.76 14.78
N LYS A 401 -6.87 -3.11 15.73
CA LYS A 401 -6.72 -2.80 17.16
C LYS A 401 -6.35 -4.02 18.00
N GLY A 402 -6.64 -5.21 17.50
CA GLY A 402 -6.30 -6.49 18.11
C GLY A 402 -7.10 -7.62 17.48
N VAL A 403 -6.54 -8.82 17.51
CA VAL A 403 -7.15 -10.03 16.94
C VAL A 403 -7.34 -11.07 18.03
N THR A 404 -8.11 -12.12 17.70
CA THR A 404 -8.32 -13.37 18.45
C THR A 404 -8.66 -14.45 17.42
N ALA A 405 -8.65 -15.74 17.80
CA ALA A 405 -8.93 -16.84 16.88
C ALA A 405 -10.27 -16.83 16.14
N ASN A 406 -11.28 -16.14 16.67
CA ASN A 406 -12.61 -16.10 16.06
C ASN A 406 -13.18 -14.70 15.89
N SER A 407 -12.40 -13.66 16.20
CA SER A 407 -12.83 -12.26 16.08
C SER A 407 -11.67 -11.29 15.94
N ALA A 408 -11.89 -10.19 15.20
CA ALA A 408 -10.94 -9.08 15.10
C ALA A 408 -11.62 -7.77 15.52
N ASN A 409 -10.88 -6.92 16.21
CA ASN A 409 -11.30 -5.57 16.58
C ASN A 409 -10.64 -4.57 15.63
N LEU A 410 -11.47 -3.90 14.83
CA LEU A 410 -11.08 -3.08 13.69
C LEU A 410 -11.61 -1.66 13.92
N ASP A 411 -10.75 -0.65 13.82
CA ASP A 411 -11.14 0.75 13.91
C ASP A 411 -11.26 1.33 12.48
N GLY A 412 -12.30 2.15 12.27
CA GLY A 412 -12.51 2.90 11.04
C GLY A 412 -12.65 4.39 11.32
N TYR A 413 -12.14 5.24 10.43
CA TYR A 413 -12.20 6.69 10.60
C TYR A 413 -12.54 7.39 9.28
N VAL A 414 -13.74 7.98 9.20
CA VAL A 414 -14.09 8.94 8.14
C VAL A 414 -13.52 10.31 8.53
N ILE A 415 -12.48 10.75 7.83
CA ILE A 415 -11.72 11.99 8.07
C ILE A 415 -12.40 13.20 7.40
N ASP A 416 -12.88 13.03 6.17
CA ASP A 416 -13.54 14.06 5.34
C ASP A 416 -14.73 13.40 4.63
N ASP A 417 -15.89 14.06 4.57
CA ASP A 417 -17.09 13.58 3.88
C ASP A 417 -17.13 13.98 2.39
N GLY A 418 -16.15 14.76 1.94
CA GLY A 418 -16.03 15.18 0.56
C GLY A 418 -17.11 16.17 0.11
N GLY A 419 -17.77 16.85 1.04
CA GLY A 419 -18.83 17.83 0.76
C GLY A 419 -20.23 17.24 0.63
N ALA A 420 -20.41 15.95 0.95
CA ALA A 420 -21.73 15.30 0.93
C ALA A 420 -21.91 14.39 2.15
N ALA A 421 -23.11 14.40 2.75
CA ALA A 421 -23.39 13.60 3.92
C ALA A 421 -23.22 12.09 3.65
N ILE A 422 -22.42 11.43 4.49
CA ILE A 422 -22.25 9.97 4.51
C ILE A 422 -23.52 9.33 5.08
N THR A 423 -24.28 8.62 4.23
CA THR A 423 -25.58 8.03 4.56
C THR A 423 -25.49 6.63 5.19
N ALA A 424 -24.30 6.01 5.15
CA ALA A 424 -23.95 4.85 5.95
C ALA A 424 -22.43 4.66 5.92
N ARG A 425 -21.85 4.07 6.96
CA ARG A 425 -20.42 3.69 7.04
C ARG A 425 -20.26 2.37 7.78
N GLY A 426 -19.11 1.74 7.67
CA GLY A 426 -18.85 0.47 8.35
C GLY A 426 -17.53 -0.16 7.97
N ILE A 427 -17.42 -1.48 8.13
CA ILE A 427 -16.27 -2.28 7.69
C ILE A 427 -16.75 -3.48 6.87
N THR A 428 -16.04 -3.77 5.78
CA THR A 428 -16.15 -5.01 5.01
C THR A 428 -14.89 -5.86 5.19
N TRP A 429 -15.02 -7.18 5.13
CA TRP A 429 -13.91 -8.13 5.23
C TRP A 429 -14.10 -9.41 4.41
N ALA A 430 -12.99 -9.99 3.94
CA ALA A 430 -12.95 -11.25 3.20
C ALA A 430 -11.61 -11.98 3.43
N THR A 431 -11.45 -13.18 2.87
CA THR A 431 -10.17 -13.91 2.81
C THR A 431 -9.31 -13.50 1.60
N PHE A 432 -9.73 -12.48 0.85
CA PHE A 432 -9.01 -11.91 -0.29
C PHE A 432 -8.88 -10.39 -0.16
N HIS A 433 -7.82 -9.84 -0.73
CA HIS A 433 -7.42 -8.45 -0.67
C HIS A 433 -8.43 -7.52 -1.36
N ASN A 434 -8.51 -6.29 -0.87
CA ASN A 434 -9.45 -5.26 -1.34
C ASN A 434 -10.95 -5.66 -1.31
N PRO A 435 -11.49 -6.16 -0.19
CA PRO A 435 -12.92 -6.49 -0.07
C PRO A 435 -13.84 -5.28 -0.34
N THR A 436 -15.08 -5.59 -0.71
CA THR A 436 -16.12 -4.65 -1.15
C THR A 436 -17.39 -4.77 -0.30
N VAL A 437 -18.37 -3.88 -0.48
CA VAL A 437 -19.68 -3.99 0.19
C VAL A 437 -20.55 -5.16 -0.27
N SER A 438 -20.07 -5.98 -1.21
CA SER A 438 -20.70 -7.23 -1.64
C SER A 438 -20.33 -8.43 -0.75
N ASP A 439 -19.31 -8.27 0.10
CA ASP A 439 -18.69 -9.31 0.90
C ASP A 439 -19.26 -9.32 2.35
N ASN A 440 -18.51 -9.82 3.34
CA ASN A 440 -18.96 -9.72 4.74
C ASN A 440 -18.92 -8.25 5.17
N ILE A 441 -19.99 -7.73 5.78
CA ILE A 441 -20.16 -6.30 6.00
C ILE A 441 -20.87 -6.02 7.33
N GLU A 442 -20.39 -5.01 8.08
CA GLU A 442 -20.98 -4.55 9.34
C GLU A 442 -21.16 -3.02 9.32
N PHE A 443 -22.33 -2.52 9.72
CA PHE A 443 -22.72 -1.11 9.60
C PHE A 443 -22.62 -0.34 10.93
N MET A 444 -21.98 0.84 10.89
CA MET A 444 -21.61 1.64 12.06
C MET A 444 -22.18 3.08 12.03
N GLY A 445 -23.36 3.24 11.44
CA GLY A 445 -24.09 4.50 11.39
C GLY A 445 -23.67 5.44 10.26
N GLU A 446 -23.71 6.75 10.52
CA GLU A 446 -23.60 7.82 9.51
C GLU A 446 -22.51 8.85 9.88
N GLY A 447 -22.16 9.71 8.91
CA GLY A 447 -21.31 10.89 9.13
C GLY A 447 -19.81 10.64 9.33
N ILE A 448 -19.09 11.70 9.73
CA ILE A 448 -17.63 11.71 9.96
C ILE A 448 -17.23 11.20 11.35
N GLY A 449 -15.94 10.98 11.58
CA GLY A 449 -15.38 10.55 12.86
C GLY A 449 -15.01 9.07 12.92
N ASN A 450 -14.49 8.65 14.08
CA ASN A 450 -14.07 7.29 14.33
C ASN A 450 -15.25 6.37 14.72
N TYR A 451 -15.04 5.08 14.50
CA TYR A 451 -15.89 3.98 14.94
C TYR A 451 -15.06 2.70 15.09
N SER A 452 -15.60 1.69 15.77
CA SER A 452 -14.88 0.47 16.15
C SER A 452 -15.81 -0.73 15.97
N VAL A 453 -15.33 -1.80 15.33
CA VAL A 453 -16.11 -2.98 14.94
C VAL A 453 -15.43 -4.23 15.47
N ILE A 454 -16.21 -5.13 16.06
CA ILE A 454 -15.76 -6.50 16.35
C ILE A 454 -16.37 -7.41 15.29
N VAL A 455 -15.58 -7.78 14.29
CA VAL A 455 -15.96 -8.81 13.32
C VAL A 455 -15.77 -10.18 13.98
N SER A 456 -16.66 -11.13 13.75
CA SER A 456 -16.67 -12.42 14.45
C SER A 456 -17.06 -13.59 13.56
N GLY A 457 -16.76 -14.81 14.00
CA GLY A 457 -16.92 -16.01 13.18
C GLY A 457 -15.75 -16.25 12.22
N LEU A 458 -14.58 -15.70 12.55
CA LEU A 458 -13.34 -15.95 11.83
C LEU A 458 -12.87 -17.40 12.05
N ASN A 459 -12.20 -17.97 11.07
CA ASN A 459 -11.48 -19.24 11.20
C ASN A 459 -10.09 -18.98 11.78
N GLU A 460 -9.68 -19.84 12.71
CA GLU A 460 -8.37 -19.79 13.36
C GLU A 460 -7.23 -20.06 12.37
N GLY A 461 -6.15 -19.26 12.43
CA GLY A 461 -4.99 -19.38 11.53
C GLY A 461 -5.21 -18.85 10.10
N GLU A 462 -6.42 -18.43 9.76
CA GLU A 462 -6.77 -17.93 8.42
C GLU A 462 -6.40 -16.44 8.25
N THR A 463 -5.90 -16.07 7.07
CA THR A 463 -5.63 -14.68 6.69
C THR A 463 -6.92 -13.99 6.25
N TYR A 464 -7.16 -12.81 6.79
CA TYR A 464 -8.28 -11.94 6.44
C TYR A 464 -7.79 -10.55 6.02
N TYR A 465 -8.59 -9.93 5.16
CA TYR A 465 -8.41 -8.57 4.70
C TYR A 465 -9.64 -7.75 5.09
N ALA A 466 -9.44 -6.50 5.52
CA ALA A 466 -10.54 -5.61 5.91
C ALA A 466 -10.38 -4.19 5.37
N ARG A 467 -11.53 -3.57 5.06
CA ARG A 467 -11.65 -2.17 4.61
C ARG A 467 -12.83 -1.48 5.26
N SER A 468 -12.59 -0.30 5.82
CA SER A 468 -13.66 0.66 6.11
C SER A 468 -14.36 1.08 4.82
N PHE A 469 -15.68 1.25 4.86
CA PHE A 469 -16.45 1.81 3.75
C PHE A 469 -17.34 2.98 4.21
N ALA A 470 -17.65 3.87 3.28
CA ALA A 470 -18.62 4.95 3.42
C ALA A 470 -19.50 5.04 2.17
N PHE A 471 -20.82 4.97 2.36
CA PHE A 471 -21.82 5.20 1.35
C PHE A 471 -22.17 6.69 1.25
N ARG A 472 -22.13 7.19 0.01
CA ARG A 472 -22.75 8.42 -0.46
C ARG A 472 -23.99 8.04 -1.28
N SER A 473 -24.88 8.99 -1.56
CA SER A 473 -26.20 8.74 -2.18
C SER A 473 -26.22 7.90 -3.48
N MET A 474 -25.11 7.78 -4.21
CA MET A 474 -24.97 6.89 -5.38
C MET A 474 -23.65 6.11 -5.41
N ASP A 475 -22.72 6.33 -4.47
CA ASP A 475 -21.33 5.88 -4.58
C ASP A 475 -20.85 5.24 -3.27
N THR A 476 -19.85 4.37 -3.36
CA THR A 476 -19.16 3.80 -2.20
C THR A 476 -17.69 4.21 -2.23
N THR A 477 -17.16 4.64 -1.10
CA THR A 477 -15.73 4.94 -0.94
C THR A 477 -15.14 4.07 0.15
N TYR A 478 -13.94 3.55 -0.10
CA TYR A 478 -13.27 2.58 0.75
C TYR A 478 -11.98 3.16 1.32
N GLY A 479 -11.61 2.68 2.51
CA GLY A 479 -10.31 2.95 3.10
C GLY A 479 -9.20 2.10 2.50
N ASN A 480 -8.00 2.29 3.06
CA ASN A 480 -6.90 1.37 2.88
C ASN A 480 -7.33 -0.06 3.25
N CYS A 481 -6.86 -1.04 2.49
CA CYS A 481 -6.94 -2.43 2.91
C CYS A 481 -5.89 -2.68 4.00
N ILE A 482 -6.24 -3.47 5.00
CA ILE A 482 -5.28 -4.05 5.95
C ILE A 482 -5.37 -5.57 5.86
N GLU A 483 -4.26 -6.24 6.14
CA GLU A 483 -4.15 -7.70 6.27
C GLU A 483 -4.03 -8.06 7.76
N PHE A 484 -4.65 -9.16 8.19
CA PHE A 484 -4.45 -9.72 9.52
C PHE A 484 -4.72 -11.23 9.52
N VAL A 485 -3.96 -11.97 10.31
CA VAL A 485 -4.20 -13.40 10.55
C VAL A 485 -5.03 -13.55 11.82
N ALA A 486 -6.08 -14.37 11.79
CA ALA A 486 -6.83 -14.73 12.98
C ALA A 486 -5.92 -15.54 13.93
N GLU A 487 -5.67 -15.02 15.14
CA GLU A 487 -4.76 -15.59 16.14
C GLU A 487 -4.96 -17.11 16.32
N GLU A 488 -3.90 -17.91 16.35
CA GLU A 488 -4.04 -19.30 16.76
C GLU A 488 -4.32 -19.38 18.28
N THR A 489 -5.48 -19.90 18.67
CA THR A 489 -5.79 -20.26 20.06
C THR A 489 -5.07 -21.56 20.39
N LEU A 490 -3.80 -21.42 20.74
CA LEU A 490 -2.97 -22.47 21.33
C LEU A 490 -3.50 -22.85 22.72
N GLY A 491 -4.64 -23.55 22.76
CA GLY A 491 -5.59 -23.54 23.87
C GLY A 491 -6.05 -24.92 24.36
N PHE A 492 -6.45 -24.98 25.63
CA PHE A 492 -7.04 -26.17 26.26
C PHE A 492 -8.57 -26.07 26.19
N ASP A 493 -9.26 -26.89 25.38
CA ASP A 493 -10.73 -26.97 25.42
C ASP A 493 -11.22 -28.01 26.43
N GLU A 494 -12.06 -27.58 27.37
CA GLU A 494 -12.68 -28.43 28.40
C GLU A 494 -14.02 -29.07 27.97
N ASN A 495 -14.56 -28.72 26.79
CA ASN A 495 -15.94 -29.05 26.43
C ASN A 495 -16.17 -30.35 25.63
N LYS A 496 -15.11 -31.10 25.30
CA LYS A 496 -15.28 -32.49 24.83
C LYS A 496 -15.51 -33.42 26.03
N GLN A 497 -16.78 -33.67 26.33
CA GLN A 497 -17.20 -34.51 27.46
C GLN A 497 -16.51 -35.89 27.46
N ASN A 498 -15.94 -36.24 28.61
CA ASN A 498 -15.14 -37.43 28.93
C ASN A 498 -13.66 -37.37 28.50
N ASN A 499 -12.80 -36.98 29.45
CA ASN A 499 -11.36 -37.26 29.53
C ASN A 499 -10.61 -37.42 28.18
N LEU A 500 -10.19 -36.30 27.59
CA LEU A 500 -8.96 -36.19 26.79
C LEU A 500 -8.69 -34.70 26.54
N VAL A 501 -7.69 -34.14 27.21
CA VAL A 501 -7.21 -32.78 26.92
C VAL A 501 -6.43 -32.84 25.61
N GLN A 502 -6.87 -32.11 24.59
CA GLN A 502 -6.13 -31.90 23.35
C GLN A 502 -5.51 -30.50 23.38
N LEU A 503 -4.24 -30.41 22.99
CA LEU A 503 -3.57 -29.17 22.64
C LEU A 503 -3.72 -28.99 21.13
N TYR A 504 -4.12 -27.79 20.72
CA TYR A 504 -4.21 -27.39 19.32
C TYR A 504 -4.02 -25.87 19.23
N PRO A 505 -3.44 -25.35 18.14
CA PRO A 505 -2.54 -26.02 17.21
C PRO A 505 -1.14 -26.27 17.86
N ILE A 506 -0.07 -26.32 17.06
CA ILE A 506 1.32 -26.51 17.51
C ILE A 506 2.00 -25.12 17.56
N PRO A 507 2.67 -24.73 18.66
CA PRO A 507 3.14 -23.35 18.85
C PRO A 507 4.35 -23.01 17.98
N SER A 508 4.11 -22.32 16.85
CA SER A 508 5.15 -21.70 16.01
C SER A 508 5.91 -20.57 16.73
N THR A 509 5.22 -19.81 17.58
CA THR A 509 5.78 -18.66 18.31
C THR A 509 6.35 -19.01 19.70
N GLY A 510 6.22 -20.26 20.15
CA GLY A 510 6.61 -20.69 21.49
C GLY A 510 5.72 -20.20 22.64
N ILE A 511 4.68 -19.41 22.39
CA ILE A 511 3.69 -18.99 23.40
C ILE A 511 2.52 -20.00 23.42
N VAL A 512 2.06 -20.40 24.61
CA VAL A 512 0.91 -21.31 24.77
C VAL A 512 -0.12 -20.73 25.74
N TYR A 513 -1.40 -20.78 25.39
CA TYR A 513 -2.51 -20.32 26.24
C TYR A 513 -3.13 -21.48 27.02
N LEU A 514 -2.93 -21.48 28.33
CA LEU A 514 -3.57 -22.44 29.22
C LEU A 514 -4.94 -21.90 29.65
N VAL A 515 -6.02 -22.53 29.19
CA VAL A 515 -7.38 -22.25 29.69
C VAL A 515 -7.72 -23.24 30.80
N LEU A 516 -8.19 -22.76 31.94
CA LEU A 516 -8.63 -23.62 33.05
C LEU A 516 -10.09 -23.35 33.42
N GLY A 517 -10.84 -24.44 33.63
CA GLY A 517 -12.12 -24.41 34.31
C GLY A 517 -12.00 -23.80 35.72
N LYS A 518 -13.04 -23.08 36.16
CA LYS A 518 -13.02 -22.23 37.37
C LYS A 518 -12.61 -22.95 38.65
N ASP A 519 -12.83 -24.26 38.73
CA ASP A 519 -12.48 -25.08 39.90
C ASP A 519 -10.97 -25.41 39.99
N LEU A 520 -10.19 -25.15 38.93
CA LEU A 520 -8.74 -25.43 38.86
C LEU A 520 -7.86 -24.22 39.16
N CYS A 521 -8.42 -23.02 39.34
CA CYS A 521 -7.64 -21.77 39.46
C CYS A 521 -6.84 -21.60 40.77
N LEU A 522 -7.03 -22.47 41.79
CA LEU A 522 -6.37 -22.38 43.09
C LEU A 522 -5.38 -23.54 43.31
N ASN A 523 -4.16 -23.22 43.73
CA ASN A 523 -3.07 -24.16 44.07
C ASN A 523 -2.67 -25.16 42.95
N THR A 524 -2.90 -24.79 41.68
CA THR A 524 -2.50 -25.61 40.53
C THR A 524 -1.16 -25.14 40.00
N ASN A 525 -0.25 -26.09 39.80
CA ASN A 525 1.03 -25.89 39.14
C ASN A 525 1.04 -26.64 37.80
N LEU A 526 1.76 -26.10 36.83
CA LEU A 526 2.08 -26.75 35.58
C LEU A 526 3.48 -27.39 35.67
N SER A 527 3.63 -28.59 35.13
CA SER A 527 4.91 -29.28 34.96
C SER A 527 4.94 -29.87 33.56
N ILE A 528 5.96 -29.54 32.77
CA ILE A 528 6.18 -30.13 31.44
C ILE A 528 7.43 -30.99 31.54
N THR A 529 7.33 -32.24 31.08
CA THR A 529 8.45 -33.18 31.02
C THR A 529 8.76 -33.60 29.59
N ASP A 530 10.03 -33.85 29.26
CA ASP A 530 10.43 -34.51 28.02
C ASP A 530 9.95 -35.99 27.97
N LEU A 531 10.19 -36.69 26.85
CA LEU A 531 9.94 -38.14 26.74
C LEU A 531 10.81 -39.01 27.68
N GLY A 532 11.95 -38.47 28.15
CA GLY A 532 12.79 -39.11 29.18
C GLY A 532 12.22 -39.00 30.61
N GLY A 533 11.20 -38.16 30.81
CA GLY A 533 10.60 -37.85 32.10
C GLY A 533 11.30 -36.73 32.88
N HIS A 534 12.31 -36.06 32.32
CA HIS A 534 12.94 -34.89 32.92
C HIS A 534 12.00 -33.69 32.84
N GLN A 535 11.86 -32.94 33.94
CA GLN A 535 11.06 -31.72 33.94
C GLN A 535 11.83 -30.59 33.26
N VAL A 536 11.31 -30.11 32.13
CA VAL A 536 11.88 -29.03 31.31
C VAL A 536 11.25 -27.68 31.60
N TYR A 537 9.99 -27.65 32.09
CA TYR A 537 9.30 -26.42 32.49
C TYR A 537 8.46 -26.63 33.74
N TYR A 538 8.33 -25.59 34.55
CA TYR A 538 7.47 -25.57 35.73
C TYR A 538 6.96 -24.15 36.01
N ALA A 539 5.65 -24.00 36.19
CA ALA A 539 5.03 -22.73 36.53
C ALA A 539 4.00 -22.88 37.66
N ASN A 540 4.01 -21.97 38.62
CA ASN A 540 2.87 -21.77 39.51
C ASN A 540 1.87 -20.85 38.81
N LEU A 541 0.65 -21.34 38.56
CA LEU A 541 -0.31 -20.61 37.75
C LEU A 541 -0.90 -19.38 38.46
N GLY A 542 -0.74 -19.29 39.79
CA GLY A 542 -1.08 -18.09 40.56
C GLY A 542 -0.11 -16.91 40.36
N SER A 543 1.00 -17.10 39.64
CA SER A 543 1.97 -16.05 39.29
C SER A 543 2.06 -15.75 37.78
N VAL A 544 1.22 -16.37 36.97
CA VAL A 544 1.16 -16.17 35.51
C VAL A 544 0.19 -15.03 35.16
N ALA A 545 0.45 -14.29 34.09
CA ALA A 545 -0.46 -13.26 33.59
C ALA A 545 -1.84 -13.86 33.25
N TYR A 546 -2.90 -13.28 33.83
CA TYR A 546 -4.24 -13.86 33.86
C TYR A 546 -5.29 -12.89 33.33
N LYS A 547 -6.10 -13.36 32.37
CA LYS A 547 -7.24 -12.62 31.81
C LYS A 547 -8.45 -13.57 31.69
N GLY A 548 -9.35 -13.52 32.68
CA GLY A 548 -10.60 -14.29 32.67
C GLY A 548 -10.44 -15.73 33.19
N ASN A 549 -10.16 -16.69 32.31
CA ASN A 549 -9.82 -18.08 32.66
C ASN A 549 -8.51 -18.54 31.95
N ILE A 550 -7.83 -17.61 31.29
CA ILE A 550 -6.70 -17.85 30.38
C ILE A 550 -5.41 -17.39 31.05
N PHE A 551 -4.39 -18.24 30.99
CA PHE A 551 -3.04 -18.05 31.51
C PHE A 551 -2.05 -18.16 30.34
N THR A 552 -1.22 -17.14 30.11
CA THR A 552 -0.24 -17.14 29.01
C THR A 552 1.11 -17.72 29.46
N LEU A 553 1.61 -18.72 28.74
CA LEU A 553 2.87 -19.41 29.04
C LEU A 553 3.88 -19.12 27.93
N ASP A 554 5.08 -18.70 28.32
CA ASP A 554 6.24 -18.63 27.42
C ASP A 554 7.05 -19.93 27.51
N LEU A 555 7.10 -20.66 26.39
CA LEU A 555 7.85 -21.90 26.18
C LEU A 555 8.90 -21.76 25.07
N ALA A 556 9.24 -20.56 24.59
CA ALA A 556 10.15 -20.35 23.46
C ALA A 556 11.56 -20.93 23.68
N HIS A 557 11.94 -21.15 24.94
CA HIS A 557 13.19 -21.76 25.39
C HIS A 557 13.21 -23.31 25.34
N LEU A 558 12.08 -23.97 25.07
CA LEU A 558 12.04 -25.41 24.83
C LEU A 558 12.41 -25.69 23.37
N GLU A 559 13.10 -26.81 23.12
CA GLU A 559 13.40 -27.28 21.76
C GLU A 559 12.17 -27.94 21.10
N ASP A 560 12.28 -28.22 19.81
CA ASP A 560 11.25 -28.92 19.07
C ASP A 560 11.20 -30.40 19.47
N GLY A 561 10.00 -30.93 19.68
CA GLY A 561 9.82 -32.30 20.13
C GLY A 561 8.50 -32.58 20.83
N ILE A 562 8.44 -33.77 21.42
CA ILE A 562 7.27 -34.27 22.13
C ILE A 562 7.52 -34.18 23.64
N TYR A 563 6.56 -33.61 24.34
CA TYR A 563 6.56 -33.36 25.76
C TYR A 563 5.28 -33.91 26.41
N VAL A 564 5.30 -34.08 27.73
CA VAL A 564 4.13 -34.43 28.54
C VAL A 564 3.85 -33.30 29.50
N CYS A 565 2.74 -32.60 29.28
CA CYS A 565 2.25 -31.50 30.09
C CYS A 565 1.32 -32.03 31.19
N LYS A 566 1.56 -31.66 32.46
CA LYS A 566 0.84 -32.14 33.64
C LYS A 566 0.36 -30.96 34.48
N LEU A 567 -0.93 -30.97 34.81
CA LEU A 567 -1.53 -30.08 35.81
C LEU A 567 -1.53 -30.77 37.16
N ILE A 568 -0.93 -30.11 38.16
CA ILE A 568 -0.72 -30.64 39.51
C ILE A 568 -1.43 -29.73 40.51
N LYS A 569 -2.55 -30.19 41.07
CA LYS A 569 -3.30 -29.51 42.12
C LYS A 569 -3.18 -30.29 43.43
N ASP A 570 -2.89 -29.59 44.53
CA ASP A 570 -2.75 -30.18 45.88
C ASP A 570 -1.83 -31.43 45.91
N LYS A 571 -0.72 -31.37 45.15
CA LYS A 571 0.28 -32.45 44.96
C LYS A 571 -0.23 -33.71 44.24
N ARG A 572 -1.36 -33.65 43.54
CA ARG A 572 -1.86 -34.73 42.66
C ARG A 572 -1.90 -34.25 41.22
N VAL A 573 -1.49 -35.11 40.29
CA VAL A 573 -1.72 -34.88 38.86
C VAL A 573 -3.23 -34.98 38.63
N VAL A 574 -3.85 -33.87 38.26
CA VAL A 574 -5.29 -33.78 37.96
C VAL A 574 -5.57 -33.87 36.46
N SER A 575 -4.58 -33.56 35.62
CA SER A 575 -4.62 -33.81 34.18
C SER A 575 -3.20 -34.03 33.64
N SER A 576 -3.09 -34.79 32.56
CA SER A 576 -1.86 -35.02 31.81
C SER A 576 -2.20 -35.12 30.33
N THR A 577 -1.43 -34.45 29.47
CA THR A 577 -1.58 -34.52 28.01
C THR A 577 -0.21 -34.50 27.31
N GLN A 578 -0.20 -34.85 26.03
CA GLN A 578 0.97 -34.73 25.16
C GLN A 578 0.99 -33.34 24.54
N LEU A 579 2.10 -32.64 24.70
CA LEU A 579 2.43 -31.39 24.01
C LEU A 579 3.38 -31.73 22.87
N ILE A 580 3.18 -31.13 21.70
CA ILE A 580 4.11 -31.19 20.57
C ILE A 580 4.55 -29.75 20.30
N ILE A 581 5.84 -29.53 20.17
CA ILE A 581 6.45 -28.28 19.71
C ILE A 581 7.13 -28.60 18.39
N ALA A 582 6.79 -27.87 17.33
CA ALA A 582 7.46 -27.84 16.05
C ALA A 582 7.36 -26.41 15.53
N ARG A 583 8.48 -25.84 15.08
CA ARG A 583 8.62 -24.45 14.63
C ARG A 583 9.26 -24.39 13.25
#